data_AF-A0A4R1MJL3-F1
#
_entry.id   AF-A0A4R1MJL3-F1
#
_cell.length_a   1.000
_cell.length_b   1.000
_cell.length_c   1.000
_cell.angle_alpha   90.00
_cell.angle_beta   90.00
_cell.angle_gamma   90.00
#
_symmetry.space_group_name_H-M   'P 1'
#
loop_
_entity.id
_entity.type
_entity.pdbx_description
1 polymer ?
#
loop_
_entity_poly.entity_id
_entity_poly.type
_entity_poly.pdbx_seq_one_letter_code
_entity_poly.pdbx_strand_id
1 'polypeptide(L)'
;MKEQSEMEKERLEKLEDVFLYNMGYENISNVCCETEQLLKEYKNIKVPESLNNWFVDFNKKQENKIKYEKLRTQIKHFGKQIAIFLVIITIIFSAVTVSVEAFRIRFFNMVIETTKQFTAVNHKESLNYEYINELPSNWDDFYGPIVIPEGYQLLRAFDVNNTKYIIFKDIYENELRFLQGNLSADYQLDSEDGKVMEVDINGNKGIIIEKDEVKIINWNDNNNSFYIQGNLGKSTLLEMAESVIKK
;
A
#
# COMPACT_ATOMS: atom_id res chain seq x y z
N MET A 1 70.80 -67.55 12.50
CA MET A 1 69.56 -67.58 11.70
C MET A 1 68.59 -66.46 12.06
N LYS A 2 68.25 -66.24 13.35
CA LYS A 2 67.39 -65.09 13.77
C LYS A 2 68.03 -63.72 13.50
N GLU A 3 69.32 -63.56 13.77
CA GLU A 3 70.04 -62.28 13.61
C GLU A 3 70.18 -61.83 12.14
N GLN A 4 70.35 -62.77 11.20
CA GLN A 4 70.33 -62.47 9.76
C GLN A 4 68.92 -62.06 9.28
N SER A 5 67.87 -62.62 9.89
CA SER A 5 66.47 -62.26 9.58
C SER A 5 66.08 -60.90 10.13
N GLU A 6 66.59 -60.50 11.30
CA GLU A 6 66.39 -59.16 11.86
C GLU A 6 67.15 -58.10 11.06
N MET A 7 68.40 -58.39 10.70
CA MET A 7 69.22 -57.49 9.87
C MET A 7 68.62 -57.28 8.46
N GLU A 8 68.02 -58.33 7.87
CA GLU A 8 67.33 -58.23 6.59
C GLU A 8 66.01 -57.44 6.68
N LYS A 9 65.28 -57.59 7.79
CA LYS A 9 64.08 -56.80 8.07
C LYS A 9 64.43 -55.32 8.24
N GLU A 10 65.46 -54.99 9.01
CA GLU A 10 65.95 -53.61 9.19
C GLU A 10 66.43 -53.01 7.85
N ARG A 11 67.06 -53.81 6.99
CA ARG A 11 67.44 -53.37 5.64
C ARG A 11 66.22 -53.06 4.78
N LEU A 12 65.16 -53.88 4.85
CA LEU A 12 63.92 -53.66 4.09
C LEU A 12 63.17 -52.43 4.58
N GLU A 13 63.06 -52.22 5.88
CA GLU A 13 62.46 -51.00 6.47
C GLU A 13 63.22 -49.75 6.02
N LYS A 14 64.57 -49.77 6.04
CA LYS A 14 65.38 -48.65 5.50
C LYS A 14 65.16 -48.42 4.01
N LEU A 15 65.00 -49.49 3.22
CA LEU A 15 64.75 -49.36 1.79
C LEU A 15 63.36 -48.76 1.51
N GLU A 16 62.36 -49.16 2.28
CA GLU A 16 61.00 -48.62 2.22
C GLU A 16 60.97 -47.13 2.57
N ASP A 17 61.65 -46.74 3.66
CA ASP A 17 61.78 -45.34 4.07
C ASP A 17 62.45 -44.49 2.99
N VAL A 18 63.55 -44.97 2.39
CA VAL A 18 64.24 -44.28 1.30
C VAL A 18 63.36 -44.18 0.06
N PHE A 19 62.62 -45.23 -0.27
CA PHE A 19 61.70 -45.23 -1.41
C PHE A 19 60.55 -44.23 -1.21
N LEU A 20 59.92 -44.23 -0.03
CA LEU A 20 58.85 -43.29 0.33
C LEU A 20 59.36 -41.85 0.37
N TYR A 21 60.55 -41.63 0.92
CA TYR A 21 61.20 -40.31 0.93
C TYR A 21 61.41 -39.79 -0.49
N ASN A 22 61.99 -40.59 -1.39
CA ASN A 22 62.24 -40.19 -2.76
C ASN A 22 60.93 -39.94 -3.53
N MET A 23 59.93 -40.81 -3.36
CA MET A 23 58.63 -40.61 -3.99
C MET A 23 57.97 -39.31 -3.49
N GLY A 24 58.04 -39.03 -2.19
CA GLY A 24 57.55 -37.79 -1.60
C GLY A 24 58.31 -36.57 -2.12
N TYR A 25 59.63 -36.64 -2.20
CA TYR A 25 60.49 -35.58 -2.71
C TYR A 25 60.18 -35.23 -4.17
N GLU A 26 60.09 -36.24 -5.05
CA GLU A 26 59.77 -36.04 -6.47
C GLU A 26 58.36 -35.47 -6.66
N ASN A 27 57.37 -35.96 -5.91
CA ASN A 27 56.01 -35.40 -5.97
C ASN A 27 55.98 -33.93 -5.54
N ILE A 28 56.63 -33.61 -4.42
CA ILE A 28 56.71 -32.22 -3.93
C ILE A 28 57.44 -31.34 -4.96
N SER A 29 58.55 -31.83 -5.52
CA SER A 29 59.31 -31.13 -6.56
C SER A 29 58.45 -30.84 -7.79
N ASN A 30 57.69 -31.83 -8.27
CA ASN A 30 56.77 -31.67 -9.40
C ASN A 30 55.68 -30.65 -9.10
N VAL A 31 55.04 -30.74 -7.94
CA VAL A 31 54.02 -29.77 -7.52
C VAL A 31 54.62 -28.36 -7.40
N CYS A 32 55.82 -28.21 -6.84
CA CYS A 32 56.53 -26.95 -6.78
C CYS A 32 56.83 -26.39 -8.18
N CYS A 33 57.27 -27.23 -9.11
CA CYS A 33 57.54 -26.83 -10.50
C CYS A 33 56.25 -26.39 -11.22
N GLU A 34 55.18 -27.17 -11.11
CA GLU A 34 53.87 -26.86 -11.68
C GLU A 34 53.33 -25.54 -11.10
N THR A 35 53.39 -25.37 -9.78
CA THR A 35 52.94 -24.13 -9.12
C THR A 35 53.77 -22.92 -9.53
N GLU A 36 55.09 -23.04 -9.70
CA GLU A 36 55.93 -21.97 -10.24
C GLU A 36 55.58 -21.62 -11.69
N GLN A 37 55.29 -22.63 -12.51
CA GLN A 37 54.88 -22.42 -13.90
C GLN A 37 53.54 -21.70 -13.98
N LEU A 38 52.57 -22.15 -13.18
CA LEU A 38 51.28 -21.47 -13.06
C LEU A 38 51.51 -20.04 -12.54
N LEU A 39 52.29 -19.83 -11.48
CA LEU A 39 52.57 -18.49 -10.96
C LEU A 39 53.17 -17.56 -12.03
N LYS A 40 54.04 -18.06 -12.92
CA LYS A 40 54.56 -17.30 -14.06
C LYS A 40 53.47 -17.00 -15.10
N GLU A 41 52.63 -17.97 -15.43
CA GLU A 41 51.52 -17.85 -16.38
C GLU A 41 50.46 -16.83 -15.90
N TYR A 42 50.06 -16.93 -14.63
CA TYR A 42 49.03 -16.07 -14.05
C TYR A 42 49.57 -14.74 -13.50
N LYS A 43 50.90 -14.52 -13.47
CA LYS A 43 51.56 -13.32 -12.89
C LYS A 43 51.00 -12.00 -13.40
N ASN A 44 50.64 -11.94 -14.67
CA ASN A 44 50.26 -10.72 -15.37
C ASN A 44 48.76 -10.66 -15.72
N ILE A 45 47.96 -11.59 -15.20
CA ILE A 45 46.51 -11.56 -15.45
C ILE A 45 45.93 -10.37 -14.70
N LYS A 46 45.33 -9.46 -15.46
CA LYS A 46 44.58 -8.35 -14.91
C LYS A 46 43.31 -8.91 -14.29
N VAL A 47 43.29 -8.97 -12.96
CA VAL A 47 42.08 -9.30 -12.21
C VAL A 47 41.06 -8.18 -12.48
N PRO A 48 39.87 -8.50 -13.01
CA PRO A 48 38.89 -7.47 -13.30
C PRO A 48 38.31 -6.93 -11.99
N GLU A 49 38.09 -5.62 -11.94
CA GLU A 49 37.52 -4.94 -10.77
C GLU A 49 36.12 -5.49 -10.40
N SER A 50 35.40 -6.04 -11.38
CA SER A 50 34.13 -6.75 -11.17
C SER A 50 34.25 -7.96 -10.25
N LEU A 51 35.40 -8.65 -10.20
CA LEU A 51 35.61 -9.76 -9.28
C LEU A 51 35.74 -9.28 -7.83
N ASN A 52 36.35 -8.12 -7.62
CA ASN A 52 36.46 -7.52 -6.30
C ASN A 52 35.07 -7.11 -5.78
N ASN A 53 34.26 -6.46 -6.63
CA ASN A 53 32.88 -6.12 -6.30
C ASN A 53 32.03 -7.37 -6.02
N TRP A 54 32.18 -8.41 -6.85
CA TRP A 54 31.51 -9.69 -6.61
C TRP A 54 31.90 -10.31 -5.26
N PHE A 55 33.16 -10.25 -4.87
CA PHE A 55 33.63 -10.81 -3.60
C PHE A 55 33.08 -10.03 -2.39
N VAL A 56 33.04 -8.70 -2.50
CA VAL A 56 32.40 -7.83 -1.49
C VAL A 56 30.91 -8.15 -1.36
N ASP A 57 30.19 -8.25 -2.48
CA ASP A 57 28.77 -8.56 -2.50
C ASP A 57 28.48 -9.97 -1.96
N PHE A 58 29.33 -10.95 -2.32
CA PHE A 58 29.25 -12.31 -1.81
C PHE A 58 29.41 -12.34 -0.29
N ASN A 59 30.45 -11.68 0.25
CA ASN A 59 30.69 -11.62 1.69
C ASN A 59 29.54 -10.91 2.42
N LYS A 60 29.07 -9.78 1.89
CA LYS A 60 27.91 -9.06 2.43
C LYS A 60 26.67 -9.95 2.46
N LYS A 61 26.45 -10.75 1.41
CA LYS A 61 25.34 -11.70 1.35
C LYS A 61 25.48 -12.82 2.40
N GLN A 62 26.69 -13.34 2.61
CA GLN A 62 26.95 -14.35 3.64
C GLN A 62 26.73 -13.79 5.05
N GLU A 63 27.29 -12.63 5.35
CA GLU A 63 27.08 -11.96 6.64
C GLU A 63 25.61 -11.70 6.93
N ASN A 64 24.89 -11.20 5.93
CA ASN A 64 23.46 -10.95 6.06
C ASN A 64 22.70 -12.24 6.32
N LYS A 65 23.02 -13.34 5.62
CA LYS A 65 22.41 -14.65 5.87
C LYS A 65 22.59 -15.11 7.32
N ILE A 66 23.80 -15.00 7.85
CA ILE A 66 24.11 -15.33 9.25
C ILE A 66 23.32 -14.44 10.22
N LYS A 67 23.21 -13.13 9.94
CA LYS A 67 22.40 -12.19 10.74
C LYS A 67 20.92 -12.57 10.73
N TYR A 68 20.34 -12.87 9.56
CA TYR A 68 18.94 -13.28 9.44
C TYR A 68 18.65 -14.61 10.14
N GLU A 69 19.56 -15.58 10.07
CA GLU A 69 19.40 -16.85 10.77
C GLU A 69 19.41 -16.67 12.29
N LYS A 70 20.31 -15.83 12.82
CA LYS A 70 20.34 -15.47 14.26
C LYS A 70 19.08 -14.72 14.70
N LEU A 71 18.61 -13.75 13.92
CA LEU A 71 17.37 -13.03 14.22
C LEU A 71 16.17 -13.97 14.20
N ARG A 72 16.11 -14.89 13.23
CA ARG A 72 15.02 -15.86 13.10
C ARG A 72 14.95 -16.81 14.30
N THR A 73 16.08 -17.27 14.83
CA THR A 73 16.08 -18.13 16.02
C THR A 73 15.66 -17.37 17.26
N GLN A 74 16.10 -16.12 17.43
CA GLN A 74 15.67 -15.25 18.54
C GLN A 74 14.18 -14.93 18.47
N ILE A 75 13.66 -14.55 17.30
CA ILE A 75 12.23 -14.28 17.10
C ILE A 75 11.40 -15.54 17.33
N LYS A 76 11.86 -16.74 16.96
CA LYS A 76 11.14 -17.98 17.29
C LYS A 76 11.07 -18.23 18.79
N HIS A 77 12.12 -17.87 19.53
CA HIS A 77 12.19 -18.09 20.98
C HIS A 77 11.34 -17.08 21.76
N PHE A 78 11.43 -15.79 21.41
CA PHE A 78 10.75 -14.70 22.14
C PHE A 78 9.47 -14.20 21.46
N GLY A 79 9.20 -14.59 20.22
CA GLY A 79 8.12 -14.05 19.39
C GLY A 79 6.74 -14.26 20.01
N LYS A 80 6.50 -15.39 20.71
CA LYS A 80 5.24 -15.62 21.41
C LYS A 80 5.03 -14.62 22.56
N GLN A 81 6.08 -14.34 23.34
CA GLN A 81 6.00 -13.38 24.43
C GLN A 81 5.80 -11.96 23.88
N ILE A 82 6.56 -11.60 22.85
CA ILE A 82 6.45 -10.29 22.17
C ILE A 82 5.04 -10.11 21.59
N ALA A 83 4.47 -11.14 20.95
CA ALA A 83 3.11 -11.09 20.40
C ALA A 83 2.06 -10.84 21.49
N ILE A 84 2.17 -11.51 22.64
CA ILE A 84 1.26 -11.30 23.77
C ILE A 84 1.37 -9.86 24.30
N PHE A 85 2.59 -9.35 24.48
CA PHE A 85 2.79 -7.96 24.90
C PHE A 85 2.22 -6.96 23.89
N LEU A 86 2.42 -7.18 22.58
CA LEU A 86 1.86 -6.34 21.54
C LEU A 86 0.33 -6.32 21.56
N VAL A 87 -0.31 -7.48 21.75
CA VAL A 87 -1.77 -7.57 21.88
C VAL A 87 -2.26 -6.77 23.09
N ILE A 88 -1.61 -6.93 24.24
CA ILE A 88 -1.96 -6.19 25.46
C ILE A 88 -1.80 -4.67 25.25
N ILE A 89 -0.68 -4.24 24.67
CA ILE A 89 -0.43 -2.83 24.36
C ILE A 89 -1.48 -2.30 23.39
N THR A 90 -1.85 -3.08 22.38
CA THR A 90 -2.87 -2.67 21.40
C THR A 90 -4.23 -2.49 22.08
N ILE A 91 -4.63 -3.40 22.95
CA ILE A 91 -5.89 -3.31 23.70
C ILE A 91 -5.90 -2.06 24.59
N ILE A 92 -4.83 -1.83 25.35
CA ILE A 92 -4.71 -0.65 26.23
C ILE A 92 -4.75 0.63 25.40
N PHE A 93 -3.99 0.69 24.31
CA PHE A 93 -3.94 1.84 23.42
C PHE A 93 -5.31 2.14 22.79
N SER A 94 -6.03 1.09 22.37
CA SER A 94 -7.38 1.20 21.82
C SER A 94 -8.35 1.73 22.89
N ALA A 95 -8.29 1.21 24.11
CA ALA A 95 -9.12 1.65 25.22
C ALA A 95 -8.89 3.12 25.58
N VAL A 96 -7.63 3.58 25.64
CA VAL A 96 -7.28 4.99 25.87
C VAL A 96 -7.82 5.87 24.75
N THR A 97 -7.70 5.44 23.50
CA THR A 97 -8.17 6.18 22.33
C THR A 97 -9.69 6.35 22.33
N VAL A 98 -10.45 5.34 22.77
CA VAL A 98 -11.92 5.45 22.86
C VAL A 98 -12.34 6.29 24.06
N SER A 99 -11.68 6.12 25.21
CA SER A 99 -12.14 6.67 26.49
C SER A 99 -11.79 8.14 26.73
N VAL A 100 -10.72 8.64 26.10
CA VAL A 100 -10.20 10.00 26.38
C VAL A 100 -10.44 10.89 25.16
N GLU A 101 -11.44 11.78 25.26
CA GLU A 101 -11.88 12.73 24.23
C GLU A 101 -10.69 13.48 23.59
N ALA A 102 -9.86 14.12 24.42
CA ALA A 102 -8.73 14.93 23.95
C ALA A 102 -7.62 14.10 23.28
N PHE A 103 -7.39 12.87 23.75
CA PHE A 103 -6.40 11.97 23.15
C PHE A 103 -6.91 11.44 21.80
N ARG A 104 -8.20 11.07 21.72
CA ARG A 104 -8.87 10.65 20.49
C ARG A 104 -8.75 11.70 19.40
N ILE A 105 -9.12 12.95 19.72
CA ILE A 105 -9.04 14.09 18.80
C ILE A 105 -7.60 14.29 18.33
N ARG A 106 -6.62 14.24 19.24
CA ARG A 106 -5.20 14.40 18.89
C ARG A 106 -4.66 13.25 18.02
N PHE A 107 -5.06 12.02 18.30
CA PHE A 107 -4.68 10.84 17.52
C PHE A 107 -5.22 10.92 16.09
N PHE A 108 -6.52 11.19 15.92
CA PHE A 108 -7.11 11.34 14.60
C PHE A 108 -6.54 12.55 13.86
N ASN A 109 -6.30 13.68 14.54
CA ASN A 109 -5.64 14.83 13.93
C ASN A 109 -4.23 14.49 13.43
N MET A 110 -3.44 13.71 14.16
CA MET A 110 -2.11 13.26 13.73
C MET A 110 -2.18 12.30 12.54
N VAL A 111 -3.13 11.35 12.54
CA VAL A 111 -3.37 10.45 11.41
C VAL A 111 -3.79 11.23 10.18
N ILE A 112 -4.72 12.18 10.34
CA ILE A 112 -5.20 13.07 9.28
C ILE A 112 -4.07 13.97 8.78
N GLU A 113 -3.27 14.58 9.66
CA GLU A 113 -2.15 15.46 9.28
C GLU A 113 -1.06 14.68 8.53
N THR A 114 -0.70 13.49 9.01
CA THR A 114 0.26 12.61 8.33
C THR A 114 -0.29 12.17 6.97
N THR A 115 -1.57 11.79 6.91
CA THR A 115 -2.23 11.44 5.66
C THR A 115 -2.32 12.64 4.72
N LYS A 116 -2.58 13.86 5.22
CA LYS A 116 -2.56 15.11 4.45
C LYS A 116 -1.15 15.46 3.92
N GLN A 117 -0.08 15.08 4.62
CA GLN A 117 1.29 15.25 4.13
C GLN A 117 1.64 14.28 2.98
N PHE A 118 1.04 13.08 2.95
CA PHE A 118 1.16 12.14 1.83
C PHE A 118 0.12 12.36 0.72
N THR A 119 -1.02 12.95 1.07
CA THR A 119 -2.13 13.34 0.20
C THR A 119 -2.19 14.86 0.15
N ALA A 120 -1.04 15.49 -0.12
CA ALA A 120 -0.93 16.92 -0.33
C ALA A 120 -1.50 17.29 -1.72
N VAL A 121 -2.77 16.95 -1.95
CA VAL A 121 -3.60 17.55 -2.98
C VAL A 121 -4.90 17.94 -2.28
N ASN A 122 -4.88 19.20 -1.86
CA ASN A 122 -6.01 20.10 -1.63
C ASN A 122 -7.10 19.63 -0.66
N HIS A 123 -7.01 20.15 0.58
CA HIS A 123 -8.15 20.13 1.49
C HIS A 123 -8.35 21.48 2.18
N LYS A 124 -9.24 22.27 1.58
CA LYS A 124 -10.12 23.24 2.24
C LYS A 124 -11.50 23.02 1.63
N GLU A 125 -12.56 23.22 2.38
CA GLU A 125 -13.89 23.50 1.83
C GLU A 125 -13.78 24.73 0.92
N SER A 126 -13.38 24.51 -0.32
CA SER A 126 -13.39 25.50 -1.37
C SER A 126 -14.45 25.06 -2.35
N LEU A 127 -15.39 25.97 -2.63
CA LEU A 127 -16.28 25.91 -3.78
C LEU A 127 -15.55 25.24 -4.94
N ASN A 128 -15.92 23.99 -5.25
CA ASN A 128 -15.03 23.10 -5.98
C ASN A 128 -15.25 23.30 -7.48
N TYR A 129 -14.97 24.51 -7.97
CA TYR A 129 -15.10 24.87 -9.39
C TYR A 129 -14.12 24.08 -10.28
N GLU A 130 -13.17 23.35 -9.72
CA GLU A 130 -12.15 22.61 -10.46
C GLU A 130 -12.73 21.43 -11.25
N TYR A 131 -13.63 20.64 -10.64
CA TYR A 131 -14.27 19.49 -11.33
C TYR A 131 -15.15 19.92 -12.51
N ILE A 132 -15.65 21.17 -12.48
CA ILE A 132 -16.50 21.73 -13.53
C ILE A 132 -15.75 21.74 -14.88
N ASN A 133 -14.43 21.89 -14.87
CA ASN A 133 -13.60 21.83 -16.08
C ASN A 133 -13.49 20.41 -16.67
N GLU A 134 -13.77 19.37 -15.88
CA GLU A 134 -13.71 17.96 -16.29
C GLU A 134 -15.04 17.44 -16.85
N LEU A 135 -16.11 18.24 -16.78
CA LEU A 135 -17.41 17.88 -17.34
C LEU A 135 -17.41 17.92 -18.88
N PRO A 136 -18.25 17.10 -19.54
CA PRO A 136 -18.41 17.13 -20.99
C PRO A 136 -18.69 18.56 -21.51
N SER A 137 -18.03 18.95 -22.60
CA SER A 137 -18.11 20.32 -23.15
C SER A 137 -19.47 20.68 -23.74
N ASN A 138 -20.33 19.70 -24.00
CA ASN A 138 -21.69 19.88 -24.54
C ASN A 138 -22.77 20.09 -23.45
N TRP A 139 -22.38 20.32 -22.20
CA TRP A 139 -23.27 20.50 -21.06
C TRP A 139 -23.48 21.99 -20.71
N ASP A 140 -23.90 22.80 -21.68
CA ASP A 140 -24.12 24.25 -21.53
C ASP A 140 -25.34 24.60 -20.66
N ASP A 141 -26.24 23.64 -20.43
CA ASP A 141 -27.45 23.74 -19.63
C ASP A 141 -27.34 23.02 -18.28
N PHE A 142 -26.12 22.65 -17.87
CA PHE A 142 -25.90 21.88 -16.66
C PHE A 142 -25.97 22.75 -15.40
N TYR A 143 -26.60 22.20 -14.37
CA TYR A 143 -26.68 22.71 -13.03
C TYR A 143 -25.95 21.73 -12.13
N GLY A 144 -24.95 22.20 -11.39
CA GLY A 144 -24.11 21.36 -10.55
C GLY A 144 -23.94 21.94 -9.14
N PRO A 145 -23.73 21.08 -8.14
CA PRO A 145 -23.40 21.52 -6.78
C PRO A 145 -21.99 22.12 -6.73
N ILE A 146 -21.84 23.30 -6.13
CA ILE A 146 -20.52 23.91 -5.87
C ILE A 146 -19.92 23.45 -4.55
N VAL A 147 -20.76 23.00 -3.61
CA VAL A 147 -20.33 22.39 -2.35
C VAL A 147 -20.39 20.88 -2.51
N ILE A 148 -19.21 20.26 -2.54
CA ILE A 148 -19.06 18.81 -2.54
C ILE A 148 -18.68 18.38 -1.13
N PRO A 149 -19.34 17.36 -0.54
CA PRO A 149 -19.02 16.87 0.79
C PRO A 149 -17.54 16.53 0.97
N GLU A 150 -17.01 16.79 2.17
CA GLU A 150 -15.61 16.51 2.53
C GLU A 150 -15.22 15.06 2.19
N GLY A 151 -14.09 14.92 1.49
CA GLY A 151 -13.52 13.62 1.12
C GLY A 151 -14.03 13.03 -0.19
N TYR A 152 -15.02 13.64 -0.84
CA TYR A 152 -15.54 13.19 -2.13
C TYR A 152 -14.86 13.90 -3.31
N GLN A 153 -14.46 13.13 -4.32
CA GLN A 153 -13.87 13.64 -5.57
C GLN A 153 -14.65 13.14 -6.78
N LEU A 154 -14.60 13.89 -7.90
CA LEU A 154 -15.25 13.48 -9.14
C LEU A 154 -14.67 12.15 -9.61
N LEU A 155 -15.50 11.13 -9.73
CA LEU A 155 -15.14 9.84 -10.30
C LEU A 155 -15.42 9.82 -11.81
N ARG A 156 -16.61 10.28 -12.21
CA ARG A 156 -17.09 10.24 -13.59
C ARG A 156 -18.31 11.12 -13.80
N ALA A 157 -18.39 11.71 -14.99
CA ALA A 157 -19.56 12.41 -15.49
C ALA A 157 -19.94 11.87 -16.88
N PHE A 158 -21.22 11.60 -17.11
CA PHE A 158 -21.74 11.04 -18.36
C PHE A 158 -23.24 11.28 -18.48
N ASP A 159 -23.78 11.26 -19.69
CA ASP A 159 -25.22 11.40 -19.94
C ASP A 159 -25.82 10.12 -20.52
N VAL A 160 -27.07 9.83 -20.12
CA VAL A 160 -27.88 8.72 -20.66
C VAL A 160 -29.32 9.20 -20.76
N ASN A 161 -29.95 9.06 -21.92
CA ASN A 161 -31.36 9.43 -22.16
C ASN A 161 -31.71 10.84 -21.65
N ASN A 162 -30.87 11.84 -21.97
CA ASN A 162 -31.01 13.23 -21.53
C ASN A 162 -30.95 13.44 -19.99
N THR A 163 -30.53 12.43 -19.24
CA THR A 163 -30.18 12.56 -17.81
C THR A 163 -28.67 12.64 -17.70
N LYS A 164 -28.18 13.73 -17.10
CA LYS A 164 -26.77 13.98 -16.81
C LYS A 164 -26.45 13.37 -15.44
N TYR A 165 -25.42 12.53 -15.38
CA TYR A 165 -24.96 11.84 -14.18
C TYR A 165 -23.59 12.37 -13.76
N ILE A 166 -23.45 12.72 -12.49
CA ILE A 166 -22.18 12.96 -11.84
C ILE A 166 -22.04 12.00 -10.67
N ILE A 167 -20.94 11.26 -10.65
CA ILE A 167 -20.61 10.34 -9.56
C ILE A 167 -19.34 10.87 -8.90
N PHE A 168 -19.43 11.08 -7.59
CA PHE A 168 -18.30 11.34 -6.72
C PHE A 168 -17.98 10.10 -5.89
N LYS A 169 -16.73 9.96 -5.46
CA LYS A 169 -16.26 8.84 -4.65
C LYS A 169 -15.38 9.33 -3.51
N ASP A 170 -15.51 8.71 -2.34
CA ASP A 170 -14.61 8.94 -1.21
C ASP A 170 -13.47 7.90 -1.13
N ILE A 171 -12.59 8.06 -0.14
CA ILE A 171 -11.45 7.15 0.10
C ILE A 171 -11.86 5.74 0.54
N TYR A 172 -13.11 5.55 0.96
CA TYR A 172 -13.68 4.26 1.39
C TYR A 172 -14.49 3.60 0.28
N GLU A 173 -14.42 4.13 -0.93
CA GLU A 173 -15.15 3.69 -2.11
C GLU A 173 -16.68 3.89 -2.03
N ASN A 174 -17.16 4.75 -1.12
CA ASN A 174 -18.56 5.15 -1.08
C ASN A 174 -18.86 6.11 -2.23
N GLU A 175 -20.00 5.90 -2.88
CA GLU A 175 -20.43 6.75 -3.99
C GLU A 175 -21.47 7.78 -3.54
N LEU A 176 -21.30 8.99 -4.04
CA LEU A 176 -22.27 10.08 -3.95
C LEU A 176 -22.68 10.47 -5.37
N ARG A 177 -23.98 10.46 -5.64
CA ARG A 177 -24.53 10.62 -6.98
C ARG A 177 -25.32 11.90 -7.07
N PHE A 178 -25.08 12.69 -8.10
CA PHE A 178 -25.89 13.84 -8.48
C PHE A 178 -26.39 13.66 -9.92
N LEU A 179 -27.69 13.82 -10.13
CA LEU A 179 -28.33 13.70 -11.43
C LEU A 179 -29.13 14.96 -11.75
N GLN A 180 -29.09 15.38 -13.00
CA GLN A 180 -30.01 16.38 -13.59
C GLN A 180 -30.68 15.78 -14.81
N GLY A 181 -32.00 15.85 -14.89
CA GLY A 181 -32.73 15.39 -16.08
C GLY A 181 -34.23 15.61 -15.96
N ASN A 182 -34.99 15.09 -16.93
CA ASN A 182 -36.43 14.97 -16.78
C ASN A 182 -36.72 13.65 -16.06
N LEU A 183 -36.39 13.62 -14.77
CA LEU A 183 -36.64 12.48 -13.91
C LEU A 183 -38.15 12.46 -13.68
N SER A 184 -38.87 11.82 -14.60
CA SER A 184 -40.31 11.64 -14.50
C SER A 184 -40.62 11.10 -13.12
N ALA A 185 -41.74 11.56 -12.54
CA ALA A 185 -42.18 11.12 -11.24
C ALA A 185 -42.18 9.59 -11.12
N ASP A 186 -42.21 8.82 -12.22
CA ASP A 186 -42.06 7.35 -12.32
C ASP A 186 -40.68 6.76 -11.98
N TYR A 187 -39.65 7.56 -11.69
CA TYR A 187 -38.58 7.12 -10.78
C TYR A 187 -39.12 6.94 -9.34
N GLN A 188 -40.44 7.15 -9.18
CA GLN A 188 -41.35 6.89 -8.06
C GLN A 188 -40.88 5.69 -7.26
N LEU A 189 -40.28 6.03 -6.12
CA LEU A 189 -40.91 5.68 -4.85
C LEU A 189 -41.28 4.20 -4.78
N ASP A 190 -40.27 3.34 -4.85
CA ASP A 190 -40.30 2.08 -4.11
C ASP A 190 -40.14 2.42 -2.61
N SER A 191 -41.10 3.20 -2.10
CA SER A 191 -41.17 3.74 -0.75
C SER A 191 -41.91 2.81 0.19
N GLU A 192 -41.98 1.51 -0.11
CA GLU A 192 -42.66 0.56 0.78
C GLU A 192 -41.99 0.48 2.16
N ASP A 193 -40.77 0.99 2.35
CA ASP A 193 -40.06 0.96 3.65
C ASP A 193 -39.22 2.22 4.01
N GLY A 194 -39.38 3.35 3.29
CA GLY A 194 -38.55 4.57 3.50
C GLY A 194 -39.26 5.70 4.25
N LYS A 195 -38.57 6.40 5.16
CA LYS A 195 -39.13 7.61 5.81
C LYS A 195 -39.04 8.79 4.85
N VAL A 196 -40.19 9.30 4.42
CA VAL A 196 -40.30 10.46 3.52
C VAL A 196 -40.53 11.74 4.33
N MET A 197 -39.77 12.80 4.03
CA MET A 197 -39.95 14.13 4.62
C MET A 197 -39.90 15.20 3.53
N GLU A 198 -40.75 16.22 3.63
CA GLU A 198 -40.67 17.40 2.77
C GLU A 198 -39.49 18.30 3.18
N VAL A 199 -38.83 18.90 2.20
CA VAL A 199 -37.74 19.87 2.37
C VAL A 199 -37.93 21.03 1.40
N ASP A 200 -37.40 22.20 1.77
CA ASP A 200 -37.30 23.36 0.89
C ASP A 200 -35.83 23.51 0.48
N ILE A 201 -35.56 23.60 -0.82
CA ILE A 201 -34.22 23.76 -1.39
C ILE A 201 -34.26 25.01 -2.26
N ASN A 202 -33.70 26.11 -1.75
CA ASN A 202 -33.69 27.43 -2.42
C ASN A 202 -35.09 27.90 -2.88
N GLY A 203 -36.13 27.66 -2.08
CA GLY A 203 -37.52 28.02 -2.38
C GLY A 203 -38.26 27.02 -3.28
N ASN A 204 -37.61 25.91 -3.66
CA ASN A 204 -38.22 24.81 -4.40
C ASN A 204 -38.59 23.69 -3.44
N LYS A 205 -39.82 23.15 -3.59
CA LYS A 205 -40.26 22.00 -2.81
C LYS A 205 -39.54 20.73 -3.27
N GLY A 206 -38.93 20.03 -2.33
CA GLY A 206 -38.31 18.73 -2.53
C GLY A 206 -38.77 17.72 -1.50
N ILE A 207 -38.32 16.49 -1.68
CA ILE A 207 -38.49 15.40 -0.73
C ILE A 207 -37.13 14.80 -0.40
N ILE A 208 -36.97 14.39 0.86
CA ILE A 208 -35.89 13.51 1.29
C ILE A 208 -36.49 12.16 1.71
N ILE A 209 -35.86 11.09 1.27
CA ILE A 209 -36.21 9.70 1.60
C ILE A 209 -35.02 9.11 2.34
N GLU A 210 -35.24 8.60 3.55
CA GLU A 210 -34.24 7.87 4.32
C GLU A 210 -34.57 6.37 4.25
N LYS A 211 -33.67 5.57 3.66
CA LYS A 211 -33.77 4.11 3.55
C LYS A 211 -32.45 3.50 4.02
N ASP A 212 -32.49 2.80 5.14
CA ASP A 212 -31.31 2.29 5.84
C ASP A 212 -30.29 3.42 6.10
N GLU A 213 -29.07 3.29 5.59
CA GLU A 213 -28.02 4.31 5.71
C GLU A 213 -28.07 5.34 4.57
N VAL A 214 -28.74 5.01 3.47
CA VAL A 214 -28.79 5.82 2.25
C VAL A 214 -29.89 6.88 2.34
N LYS A 215 -29.55 8.09 1.90
CA LYS A 215 -30.50 9.20 1.80
C LYS A 215 -30.59 9.66 0.38
N ILE A 216 -31.81 9.92 -0.05
CA ILE A 216 -32.14 10.38 -1.38
C ILE A 216 -32.84 11.72 -1.25
N ILE A 217 -32.37 12.74 -1.97
CA ILE A 217 -33.03 14.04 -2.08
C ILE A 217 -33.44 14.22 -3.53
N ASN A 218 -34.72 14.53 -3.76
CA ASN A 218 -35.24 14.88 -5.08
C ASN A 218 -36.00 16.20 -4.98
N TRP A 219 -35.73 17.12 -5.91
CA TRP A 219 -36.45 18.36 -6.05
C TRP A 219 -36.48 18.80 -7.51
N ASN A 220 -37.45 19.65 -7.83
CA ASN A 220 -37.60 20.21 -9.16
C ASN A 220 -37.51 21.73 -9.07
N ASP A 221 -36.79 22.36 -10.01
CA ASP A 221 -37.01 23.76 -10.32
C ASP A 221 -38.04 23.88 -11.46
N ASN A 222 -38.23 25.08 -12.02
CA ASN A 222 -39.21 25.30 -13.10
C ASN A 222 -38.92 24.52 -14.39
N ASN A 223 -37.67 24.08 -14.61
CA ASN A 223 -37.18 23.53 -15.87
C ASN A 223 -36.46 22.17 -15.74
N ASN A 224 -35.99 21.80 -14.55
CA ASN A 224 -35.12 20.65 -14.30
C ASN A 224 -35.57 19.86 -13.07
N SER A 225 -35.33 18.54 -13.10
CA SER A 225 -35.37 17.68 -11.93
C SER A 225 -33.97 17.34 -11.47
N PHE A 226 -33.76 17.34 -10.16
CA PHE A 226 -32.51 17.06 -9.51
C PHE A 226 -32.64 15.89 -8.55
N TYR A 227 -31.59 15.10 -8.46
CA TYR A 227 -31.55 13.95 -7.58
C TYR A 227 -30.16 13.80 -6.98
N ILE A 228 -30.10 13.68 -5.66
CA ILE A 228 -28.90 13.36 -4.90
C ILE A 228 -29.12 12.06 -4.15
N GLN A 229 -28.14 11.16 -4.18
CA GLN A 229 -28.13 9.95 -3.38
C GLN A 229 -26.75 9.70 -2.78
N GLY A 230 -26.71 9.44 -1.47
CA GLY A 230 -25.48 9.07 -0.78
C GLY A 230 -25.71 8.55 0.63
N ASN A 231 -24.71 7.86 1.18
CA ASN A 231 -24.67 7.45 2.59
C ASN A 231 -24.01 8.55 3.43
N LEU A 232 -24.70 9.70 3.54
CA LEU A 232 -24.23 10.88 4.28
C LEU A 232 -25.32 11.41 5.20
N GLY A 233 -24.94 12.31 6.11
CA GLY A 233 -25.89 13.01 6.97
C GLY A 233 -26.87 13.87 6.17
N LYS A 234 -28.11 13.99 6.66
CA LYS A 234 -29.16 14.82 6.03
C LYS A 234 -28.70 16.26 5.80
N SER A 235 -28.05 16.87 6.79
CA SER A 235 -27.56 18.26 6.69
C SER A 235 -26.56 18.45 5.56
N THR A 236 -25.60 17.52 5.42
CA THR A 236 -24.56 17.58 4.38
C THR A 236 -25.13 17.45 2.98
N LEU A 237 -26.11 16.56 2.79
CA LEU A 237 -26.76 16.42 1.48
C LEU A 237 -27.66 17.61 1.14
N LEU A 238 -28.29 18.23 2.15
CA LEU A 238 -29.06 19.45 1.96
C LEU A 238 -28.15 20.63 1.58
N GLU A 239 -27.01 20.79 2.24
CA GLU A 239 -26.03 21.82 1.90
C GLU A 239 -25.52 21.66 0.46
N MET A 240 -25.24 20.43 0.04
CA MET A 240 -24.90 20.13 -1.35
C MET A 240 -26.06 20.51 -2.31
N ALA A 241 -27.30 20.17 -1.97
CA ALA A 241 -28.48 20.48 -2.78
C ALA A 241 -28.73 21.99 -2.91
N GLU A 242 -28.58 22.74 -1.83
CA GLU A 242 -28.70 24.20 -1.78
C GLU A 242 -27.58 24.90 -2.57
N SER A 243 -26.46 24.22 -2.79
CA SER A 243 -25.33 24.74 -3.56
C SER A 243 -25.46 24.57 -5.08
N VAL A 244 -26.54 23.96 -5.57
CA VAL A 244 -26.73 23.70 -7.00
C VAL A 244 -27.00 25.01 -7.74
N ILE A 245 -26.11 25.33 -8.69
CA ILE A 245 -26.22 26.51 -9.55
C ILE A 245 -25.96 26.13 -11.01
N LYS A 246 -26.43 26.98 -11.93
CA LYS A 246 -26.13 26.83 -13.36
C LYS A 246 -24.64 27.10 -13.62
N LYS A 247 -24.02 26.23 -14.42
CA LYS A 247 -22.65 26.39 -14.93
C LYS A 247 -22.57 27.48 -16.01
#